data_AF-N6W095-F1
#
_entry.id   AF-N6W095-F1
#
_cell.length_a   1.000
_cell.length_b   1.000
_cell.length_c   1.000
_cell.angle_alpha   90.00
_cell.angle_beta   90.00
_cell.angle_gamma   90.00
#
_symmetry.space_group_name_H-M   'P 1'
#
loop_
_entity.id
_entity.type
_entity.pdbx_description
1 polymer ?
#
loop_
_entity_poly.entity_id
_entity_poly.type
_entity_poly.pdbx_seq_one_letter_code
_entity_poly.pdbx_strand_id
1 'polypeptide(L)'
;MSEDPLKKLSDLASEAHTRIQQVHQHINPVVGVRRGMRDIGIPADAMTIDCLRTRRRIVLVLHDEDPGVLLYQFSTIDEDIGLDFQRMAMADVNVATLFSWMEDYFSDEAPDSPIH
;
A
#
# COMPACT_ATOMS: atom_id res chain seq x y z
N MET A 1 -6.90 18.12 -18.05
CA MET A 1 -7.18 16.70 -17.85
C MET A 1 -6.80 16.43 -16.41
N SER A 2 -7.77 16.24 -15.52
CA SER A 2 -7.49 16.05 -14.10
C SER A 2 -6.92 14.64 -13.92
N GLU A 3 -5.60 14.56 -13.70
CA GLU A 3 -4.95 13.29 -13.38
C GLU A 3 -5.40 12.88 -11.99
N ASP A 4 -6.29 11.90 -11.89
CA ASP A 4 -6.71 11.33 -10.61
C ASP A 4 -5.47 10.84 -9.85
N PRO A 5 -5.15 11.40 -8.66
CA PRO A 5 -3.99 10.96 -7.88
C PRO A 5 -4.07 9.47 -7.55
N LEU A 6 -5.28 8.95 -7.40
CA LEU A 6 -5.55 7.53 -7.25
C LEU A 6 -5.14 6.72 -8.49
N LYS A 7 -5.41 7.22 -9.70
CA LYS A 7 -5.02 6.54 -10.94
C LYS A 7 -3.49 6.47 -11.02
N LYS A 8 -2.82 7.58 -10.73
CA LYS A 8 -1.35 7.62 -10.66
C LYS A 8 -0.83 6.60 -9.63
N LEU A 9 -1.39 6.58 -8.42
CA LEU A 9 -1.00 5.62 -7.38
C LEU A 9 -1.24 4.17 -7.83
N SER A 10 -2.35 3.91 -8.51
CA SER A 10 -2.71 2.58 -9.03
C SER A 10 -1.75 2.11 -10.12
N ASP A 11 -1.35 3.01 -11.02
CA ASP A 11 -0.36 2.72 -12.05
C ASP A 11 1.00 2.39 -11.41
N LEU A 12 1.43 3.21 -10.45
CA LEU A 12 2.68 2.98 -9.68
C LEU A 12 2.66 1.64 -8.93
N ALA A 13 1.55 1.32 -8.26
CA ALA A 13 1.38 0.08 -7.51
C ALA A 13 1.37 -1.15 -8.44
N SER A 14 0.74 -1.04 -9.60
CA SER A 14 0.71 -2.11 -10.61
C SER A 14 2.10 -2.39 -11.17
N GLU A 15 2.89 -1.34 -11.44
CA GLU A 15 4.27 -1.49 -11.89
C GLU A 15 5.17 -2.09 -10.80
N ALA A 16 5.04 -1.62 -9.57
CA ALA A 16 5.81 -2.15 -8.44
C ALA A 16 5.45 -3.62 -8.15
N HIS A 17 4.18 -3.98 -8.22
CA HIS A 17 3.71 -5.37 -8.14
C HIS A 17 4.31 -6.25 -9.24
N THR A 18 4.35 -5.74 -10.48
CA THR A 18 4.94 -6.49 -11.60
C THR A 18 6.42 -6.76 -11.38
N ARG A 19 7.17 -5.75 -10.90
CA ARG A 19 8.60 -5.91 -10.57
C ARG A 19 8.81 -6.89 -9.43
N ILE A 20 8.04 -6.80 -8.34
CA ILE A 20 8.23 -7.69 -7.20
C ILE A 20 7.88 -9.14 -7.55
N GLN A 21 6.88 -9.40 -8.39
CA GLN A 21 6.64 -10.75 -8.90
C GLN A 21 7.78 -11.30 -9.76
N GLN A 22 8.50 -10.44 -10.49
CA GLN A 22 9.66 -10.86 -11.29
C GLN A 22 10.87 -11.23 -10.43
N VAL A 23 11.10 -10.50 -9.33
CA VAL A 23 12.26 -10.70 -8.44
C VAL A 23 11.96 -11.72 -7.34
N HIS A 24 10.76 -11.67 -6.76
CA HIS A 24 10.32 -12.41 -5.58
C HIS A 24 9.01 -13.15 -5.86
N GLN A 25 9.08 -14.29 -6.55
CA GLN A 25 7.90 -15.13 -6.85
C GLN A 25 7.12 -15.58 -5.60
N HIS A 26 7.75 -15.55 -4.42
CA HIS A 26 7.10 -15.87 -3.16
C HIS A 26 6.30 -14.70 -2.61
N ILE A 27 6.70 -13.45 -2.85
CA ILE A 27 5.92 -12.27 -2.45
C ILE A 27 4.81 -12.10 -3.47
N ASN A 28 3.56 -12.34 -3.06
CA ASN A 28 2.39 -12.15 -3.90
C ASN A 28 1.51 -11.03 -3.30
N PRO A 29 1.86 -9.76 -3.55
CA PRO A 29 1.08 -8.64 -3.06
C PRO A 29 -0.19 -8.49 -3.88
N VAL A 30 -1.32 -8.33 -3.21
CA VAL A 30 -2.62 -8.12 -3.81
C VAL A 30 -2.99 -6.65 -3.62
N VAL A 31 -3.01 -5.89 -4.70
CA VAL A 31 -3.43 -4.50 -4.69
C VAL A 31 -4.96 -4.43 -4.77
N GLY A 32 -5.60 -3.90 -3.74
CA GLY A 32 -7.04 -3.62 -3.69
C GLY A 32 -7.27 -2.11 -3.73
N VAL A 33 -8.15 -1.65 -4.60
CA VAL A 33 -8.55 -0.23 -4.66
C VAL A 33 -9.99 -0.09 -4.19
N ARG A 34 -10.22 0.76 -3.19
CA ARG A 34 -11.52 1.07 -2.60
C ARG A 34 -11.87 2.53 -2.86
N ARG A 35 -12.70 2.74 -3.89
CA ARG A 35 -13.29 4.05 -4.23
C ARG A 35 -14.65 4.31 -3.56
N GLY A 36 -15.17 3.32 -2.84
CA GLY A 36 -16.52 3.33 -2.24
C GLY A 36 -16.70 4.24 -1.03
N MET A 37 -15.68 5.00 -0.63
CA MET A 37 -15.84 6.02 0.42
C MET A 37 -16.69 7.21 -0.07
N ARG A 38 -16.65 7.52 -1.38
CA ARG A 38 -17.55 8.52 -1.97
C ARG A 38 -19.03 8.12 -1.92
N ASP A 39 -19.33 6.82 -2.04
CA ASP A 39 -20.71 6.31 -1.98
C ASP A 39 -21.34 6.49 -0.59
N ILE A 40 -20.52 6.65 0.45
CA ILE A 40 -20.94 6.95 1.83
C ILE A 40 -20.67 8.42 2.23
N GLY A 41 -20.33 9.29 1.27
CA GLY A 41 -20.15 10.73 1.49
C GLY A 41 -18.79 11.13 2.06
N ILE A 42 -17.80 10.24 2.08
CA ILE A 42 -16.42 10.53 2.47
C ILE A 42 -15.59 10.78 1.19
N PRO A 43 -15.14 12.02 0.93
CA PRO A 43 -14.39 12.37 -0.27
C PRO A 43 -12.92 11.95 -0.11
N ALA A 44 -12.67 10.65 -0.15
CA ALA A 44 -11.34 10.07 -0.08
C ALA A 44 -11.32 8.75 -0.86
N ASP A 45 -10.14 8.33 -1.27
CA ASP A 45 -9.88 7.04 -1.88
C ASP A 45 -8.92 6.24 -1.01
N ALA A 46 -9.17 4.95 -0.86
CA ALA A 46 -8.27 4.05 -0.16
C ALA A 46 -7.73 2.98 -1.12
N MET A 47 -6.48 2.61 -0.93
CA MET A 47 -5.82 1.51 -1.60
C MET A 47 -5.13 0.65 -0.55
N THR A 48 -5.22 -0.66 -0.68
CA THR A 48 -4.58 -1.61 0.21
C THR A 48 -3.68 -2.51 -0.60
N ILE A 49 -2.51 -2.82 -0.07
CA ILE A 49 -1.59 -3.81 -0.65
C ILE A 49 -1.47 -4.93 0.37
N ASP A 50 -2.09 -6.06 0.07
CA ASP A 50 -2.21 -7.20 0.99
C ASP A 50 -1.32 -8.35 0.53
N CYS A 51 -0.36 -8.77 1.34
CA CYS A 51 0.39 -9.99 1.10
C CYS A 51 -0.23 -11.13 1.91
N LEU A 52 -1.02 -11.99 1.25
CA LEU A 52 -1.67 -13.13 1.89
C LEU A 52 -0.66 -14.14 2.47
N ARG A 53 0.55 -14.21 1.91
CA ARG A 53 1.60 -15.12 2.37
C ARG A 53 2.12 -14.72 3.75
N THR A 54 2.46 -13.46 3.94
CA THR A 54 3.01 -12.94 5.22
C THR A 54 1.92 -12.39 6.14
N ARG A 55 0.66 -12.40 5.71
CA ARG A 55 -0.49 -11.79 6.41
C ARG A 55 -0.28 -10.31 6.72
N ARG A 56 0.48 -9.61 5.87
CA ARG A 56 0.82 -8.20 6.02
C ARG A 56 0.02 -7.35 5.04
N ARG A 57 -0.28 -6.12 5.44
CA ARG A 57 -1.12 -5.15 4.73
C ARG A 57 -0.51 -3.76 4.79
N ILE A 58 -0.47 -3.09 3.66
CA ILE A 58 -0.12 -1.67 3.58
C ILE A 58 -1.39 -0.93 3.18
N VAL A 59 -1.87 -0.04 4.04
CA VAL A 59 -3.03 0.80 3.76
C VAL A 59 -2.53 2.14 3.27
N LEU A 60 -3.12 2.64 2.19
CA LEU A 60 -2.81 3.90 1.52
C LEU A 60 -4.13 4.67 1.40
N VAL A 61 -4.21 5.89 1.92
CA VAL A 61 -5.40 6.73 1.89
C VAL A 61 -5.06 8.07 1.28
N LEU A 62 -5.83 8.47 0.28
CA LEU A 62 -5.76 9.75 -0.39
C LEU A 62 -7.03 10.53 -0.04
N HIS A 63 -6.88 11.74 0.52
CA HIS A 63 -8.01 12.63 0.73
C HIS A 63 -8.25 13.48 -0.51
N ASP A 64 -9.50 13.66 -0.93
CA ASP A 64 -9.83 14.54 -2.06
C ASP A 64 -9.55 16.01 -1.71
N GLU A 65 -9.62 16.37 -0.42
CA GLU A 65 -9.31 17.71 0.08
C GLU A 65 -7.81 18.03 0.04
N ASP A 66 -6.95 17.01 0.11
CA ASP A 66 -5.50 17.15 0.05
C ASP A 66 -4.87 16.08 -0.85
N PRO A 67 -4.97 16.23 -2.18
CA PRO A 67 -4.42 15.27 -3.13
C PRO A 67 -2.88 15.27 -3.15
N GLY A 68 -2.25 16.22 -2.44
CA GLY A 68 -0.81 16.32 -2.29
C GLY A 68 -0.27 15.44 -1.16
N VAL A 69 -1.12 14.93 -0.28
CA VAL A 69 -0.74 14.11 0.87
C VAL A 69 -1.26 12.69 0.72
N LEU A 70 -0.33 11.73 0.79
CA LEU A 70 -0.64 10.32 0.93
C LEU A 70 -0.53 9.95 2.41
N LEU A 71 -1.62 9.44 2.97
CA LEU A 71 -1.60 8.77 4.25
C LEU A 71 -1.30 7.29 4.04
N TYR A 72 -0.42 6.72 4.84
CA TYR A 72 -0.08 5.30 4.76
C TYR A 72 0.12 4.68 6.14
N GLN A 73 -0.16 3.39 6.23
CA GLN A 73 -0.01 2.62 7.46
C GLN A 73 0.40 1.19 7.13
N PHE A 74 1.33 0.65 7.92
CA PHE A 74 1.77 -0.74 7.86
C PHE A 74 1.09 -1.52 8.98
N SER A 75 0.26 -2.48 8.62
CA SER A 75 -0.51 -3.31 9.57
C SER A 75 -0.57 -4.75 9.08
N THR A 76 -1.07 -5.67 9.90
CA THR A 76 -1.37 -7.03 9.41
C THR A 76 -2.81 -7.15 8.90
N ILE A 77 -3.12 -8.21 8.17
CA ILE A 77 -4.48 -8.48 7.67
C ILE A 77 -5.43 -8.85 8.83
N ASP A 78 -4.88 -9.35 9.95
CA ASP A 78 -5.61 -9.68 11.18
C ASP A 78 -5.82 -8.48 12.11
N GLU A 79 -5.02 -7.44 11.97
CA GLU A 79 -5.14 -6.23 12.78
C GLU A 79 -6.14 -5.25 12.17
N ASP A 80 -6.92 -4.62 13.04
CA ASP A 80 -7.74 -3.47 12.67
C ASP A 80 -6.85 -2.32 12.22
N ILE A 81 -7.32 -1.59 11.22
CA ILE A 81 -6.64 -0.40 10.71
C ILE A 81 -6.66 0.66 11.83
N GLY A 82 -5.50 0.92 12.42
CA GLY A 82 -5.35 1.89 13.48
C GLY A 82 -5.52 3.32 12.98
N LEU A 83 -5.61 4.28 13.90
CA LEU A 83 -5.69 5.71 13.57
C LEU A 83 -4.31 6.35 13.29
N ASP A 84 -3.22 5.62 13.57
CA ASP A 84 -1.84 6.09 13.41
C ASP A 84 -1.37 5.98 11.96
N PHE A 85 -1.89 6.85 11.09
CA PHE A 85 -1.40 6.98 9.72
C PHE A 85 -0.17 7.87 9.67
N GLN A 86 0.86 7.40 8.96
CA GLN A 86 1.96 8.24 8.52
C GLN A 86 1.52 9.05 7.31
N ARG A 87 2.16 10.20 7.11
CA ARG A 87 1.84 11.12 6.01
C ARG A 87 3.11 11.42 5.22
N MET A 88 3.01 11.39 3.90
CA MET A 88 4.07 11.83 3.00
C MET A 88 3.49 12.59 1.81
N ALA A 89 4.32 13.36 1.12
CA ALA A 89 3.87 14.04 -0.08
C ALA A 89 3.69 13.01 -1.21
N MET A 90 2.58 13.10 -1.94
CA MET A 90 2.33 12.25 -3.10
C MET A 90 3.36 12.45 -4.23
N ALA A 91 4.09 13.57 -4.20
CA ALA A 91 5.23 13.82 -5.08
C ALA A 91 6.44 12.91 -4.78
N ASP A 92 6.62 12.49 -3.53
CA ASP A 92 7.71 11.61 -3.10
C ASP A 92 7.43 10.13 -3.42
N VAL A 93 6.16 9.78 -3.63
CA VAL A 93 5.71 8.41 -3.88
C VAL A 93 5.98 8.03 -5.33
N ASN A 94 6.78 6.98 -5.51
CA ASN A 94 7.12 6.43 -6.81
C ASN A 94 7.15 4.89 -6.77
N VAL A 95 7.34 4.26 -7.93
CA VAL A 95 7.43 2.79 -8.08
C VAL A 95 8.48 2.20 -7.16
N ALA A 96 9.64 2.84 -7.02
CA ALA A 96 10.73 2.35 -6.17
C ALA A 96 10.36 2.41 -4.69
N THR A 97 9.61 3.42 -4.27
CA THR A 97 9.11 3.56 -2.89
C THR A 97 8.14 2.43 -2.56
N LEU A 98 7.13 2.21 -3.41
CA LEU A 98 6.18 1.11 -3.23
C LEU A 98 6.86 -0.25 -3.31
N PHE A 99 7.82 -0.41 -4.22
CA PHE A 99 8.61 -1.63 -4.34
C PHE A 99 9.41 -1.91 -3.07
N SER A 100 10.18 -0.93 -2.56
CA SER A 100 10.94 -1.07 -1.32
C SER A 100 10.01 -1.35 -0.14
N TRP A 101 8.85 -0.70 -0.04
CA TRP A 101 7.90 -1.04 1.01
C TRP A 101 7.39 -2.48 0.91
N MET A 102 7.04 -2.94 -0.28
CA MET A 102 6.60 -4.32 -0.47
C MET A 102 7.72 -5.32 -0.23
N GLU A 103 8.95 -5.00 -0.65
CA GLU A 103 10.13 -5.82 -0.41
C GLU A 103 10.45 -5.81 1.08
N ASP A 104 10.77 -4.68 1.70
CA ASP A 104 11.17 -4.62 3.11
C ASP A 104 10.08 -5.11 4.06
N TYR A 105 8.81 -4.78 3.79
CA TYR A 105 7.71 -5.16 4.67
C TYR A 105 7.22 -6.59 4.44
N PHE A 106 7.22 -7.10 3.20
CA PHE A 106 6.76 -8.46 2.90
C PHE A 106 7.87 -9.50 2.72
N SER A 107 9.15 -9.12 2.61
CA SER A 107 10.30 -10.03 2.57
C SER A 107 10.64 -10.59 3.95
N ASP A 108 9.66 -10.67 4.84
CA ASP A 108 9.78 -11.34 6.13
C ASP A 108 9.95 -12.85 5.89
N GLU A 109 11.17 -13.26 5.52
CA GLU A 109 11.91 -14.19 6.36
C GLU A 109 11.87 -13.56 7.74
N ALA A 110 10.85 -13.92 8.53
CA ALA A 110 10.89 -13.67 9.95
C ALA A 110 12.32 -14.03 10.40
N PRO A 111 12.97 -13.29 11.30
CA PRO A 111 14.02 -13.93 12.06
C PRO A 111 13.34 -15.15 12.66
N ASP A 112 13.63 -16.32 12.08
CA ASP A 112 13.60 -17.59 12.76
C ASP A 112 14.42 -17.30 14.00
N SER A 113 13.75 -16.88 15.08
CA SER A 113 14.36 -16.91 16.39
C SER A 113 14.65 -18.39 16.55
N PRO A 114 15.94 -18.79 16.50
CA PRO A 114 16.26 -20.16 16.77
C PRO A 114 15.81 -20.38 18.21
N ILE A 115 14.88 -21.32 18.36
CA ILE A 115 14.75 -22.21 19.50
C ILE A 115 15.86 -21.99 20.55
N HIS A 116 15.51 -21.45 21.72
CA HIS A 116 15.94 -22.12 22.96
C HIS A 116 15.03 -21.86 24.16
#